data_AF-A0A0F3K0Z7-F1
#
_entry.id   AF-A0A0F3K0Z7-F1
#
_cell.length_a   1.000
_cell.length_b   1.000
_cell.length_c   1.000
_cell.angle_alpha   90.00
_cell.angle_beta   90.00
_cell.angle_gamma   90.00
#
_symmetry.space_group_name_H-M   'P 1'
#
loop_
_entity.id
_entity.type
_entity.pdbx_description
1 polymer ?
#
loop_
_entity_poly.entity_id
_entity_poly.type
_entity_poly.pdbx_seq_one_letter_code
_entity_poly.pdbx_strand_id
1 'polypeptide(L)'
;MTTTPPSEHDIHAYVDGHLDDTRRSHVERYLARDTHRADEVQGWRQDAQQLRALLAGDLAVAPELDPVLVRGRARDRRLRRVAMAAAIV
;
A
#
# COMPACT_ATOMS: atom_id res chain seq x y z
N MET A 1 -13.93 -28.91 -12.67
CA MET A 1 -13.67 -27.46 -12.58
C MET A 1 -12.25 -27.29 -12.08
N THR A 2 -11.36 -26.77 -12.91
CA THR A 2 -9.93 -26.60 -12.60
C THR A 2 -9.79 -25.53 -11.53
N THR A 3 -9.42 -25.94 -10.32
CA THR A 3 -9.11 -25.02 -9.22
C THR A 3 -7.74 -24.44 -9.52
N THR A 4 -7.68 -23.38 -10.33
CA THR A 4 -6.43 -22.66 -10.52
C THR A 4 -5.98 -22.19 -9.13
N PRO A 5 -4.77 -22.54 -8.67
CA PRO A 5 -4.30 -22.07 -7.38
C PRO A 5 -4.34 -20.54 -7.37
N PRO A 6 -4.78 -19.91 -6.26
CA PRO A 6 -4.78 -18.46 -6.14
C PRO A 6 -3.36 -17.94 -6.38
N SER A 7 -3.26 -16.82 -7.09
CA SER A 7 -1.95 -16.21 -7.36
C SER A 7 -1.34 -15.64 -6.07
N GLU A 8 -0.02 -15.43 -6.06
CA GLU A 8 0.65 -14.76 -4.95
C GLU A 8 0.05 -13.36 -4.68
N HIS A 9 -0.37 -12.66 -5.74
CA HIS A 9 -1.08 -11.40 -5.63
C HIS A 9 -2.42 -11.53 -4.88
N ASP A 10 -3.18 -12.60 -5.12
CA ASP A 10 -4.43 -12.86 -4.40
C ASP A 10 -4.17 -13.16 -2.92
N ILE A 11 -3.08 -13.85 -2.59
CA ILE A 11 -2.69 -14.10 -1.20
C ILE A 11 -2.34 -12.77 -0.49
N HIS A 12 -1.58 -11.89 -1.13
CA HIS A 12 -1.30 -10.56 -0.56
C HIS A 12 -2.56 -9.71 -0.43
N ALA A 13 -3.43 -9.71 -1.43
CA ALA A 13 -4.71 -9.02 -1.36
C ALA A 13 -5.61 -9.58 -0.23
N TYR A 14 -5.52 -10.88 0.08
CA TYR A 14 -6.19 -11.49 1.22
C TYR A 14 -5.64 -10.96 2.55
N VAL A 15 -4.31 -10.92 2.71
CA VAL A 15 -3.63 -10.38 3.90
C VAL A 15 -3.98 -8.91 4.12
N ASP A 16 -4.06 -8.14 3.03
CA ASP A 16 -4.36 -6.72 3.06
C ASP A 16 -5.87 -6.41 3.14
N GLY A 17 -6.75 -7.41 3.05
CA GLY A 17 -8.21 -7.24 3.11
C GLY A 17 -8.85 -6.66 1.84
N HIS A 18 -8.12 -6.63 0.73
CA HIS A 18 -8.55 -6.04 -0.55
C HIS A 18 -9.23 -7.03 -1.51
N LEU A 19 -9.59 -8.23 -1.05
CA LEU A 19 -10.33 -9.22 -1.84
C LEU A 19 -11.84 -9.07 -1.74
N ASP A 20 -12.51 -9.32 -2.86
CA ASP A 20 -13.96 -9.57 -2.91
C ASP A 20 -14.33 -10.88 -2.18
N ASP A 21 -15.58 -11.01 -1.76
CA ASP A 21 -16.03 -12.14 -0.93
C ASP A 21 -15.93 -13.51 -1.65
N THR A 22 -16.02 -13.52 -2.99
CA THR A 22 -15.95 -14.74 -3.79
C THR A 22 -14.52 -15.25 -3.87
N ARG A 23 -13.56 -14.36 -4.13
CA ARG A 23 -12.12 -14.68 -4.15
C ARG A 23 -11.61 -14.94 -2.74
N ARG A 24 -12.12 -14.26 -1.73
CA ARG A 24 -11.80 -14.55 -0.32
C ARG A 24 -12.14 -16.01 0.02
N SER A 25 -13.38 -16.44 -0.28
CA SER A 25 -13.81 -17.82 -0.05
C SER A 25 -12.98 -18.85 -0.83
N HIS A 26 -12.48 -18.47 -2.02
CA HIS A 26 -11.59 -19.32 -2.81
C HIS A 26 -10.20 -19.46 -2.15
N VAL A 27 -9.61 -18.36 -1.68
CA VAL A 27 -8.34 -18.35 -0.94
C VAL A 27 -8.47 -19.12 0.36
N GLU A 28 -9.54 -18.93 1.14
CA GLU A 28 -9.78 -19.68 2.38
C GLU A 28 -9.85 -21.19 2.14
N ARG A 29 -10.55 -21.63 1.07
CA ARG A 29 -10.61 -23.05 0.71
C ARG A 29 -9.25 -23.60 0.26
N TYR A 30 -8.41 -22.77 -0.35
CA TYR A 30 -7.04 -23.14 -0.71
C TYR A 30 -6.15 -23.25 0.52
N LEU A 31 -6.19 -22.27 1.43
CA LEU A 31 -5.44 -22.28 2.69
C LEU A 31 -5.87 -23.43 3.61
N ALA A 32 -7.15 -23.80 3.61
CA ALA A 32 -7.65 -24.96 4.36
C ALA A 32 -7.08 -26.31 3.85
N ARG A 33 -6.54 -26.35 2.63
CA ARG A 33 -5.91 -27.54 2.04
C ARG A 33 -4.39 -27.54 2.19
N ASP A 34 -3.80 -26.39 2.49
CA ASP A 34 -2.35 -26.19 2.62
C ASP A 34 -2.06 -25.42 3.91
N THR A 35 -1.93 -26.16 5.01
CA THR A 35 -1.66 -25.61 6.34
C THR A 35 -0.31 -24.90 6.40
N HIS A 36 0.70 -25.37 5.65
CA HIS A 36 2.01 -24.72 5.59
C HIS A 36 1.88 -23.30 5.02
N ARG A 37 1.11 -23.14 3.94
CA ARG A 37 0.84 -21.82 3.38
C ARG A 37 -0.04 -20.97 4.30
N ALA A 38 -0.98 -21.57 5.02
CA ALA A 38 -1.79 -20.86 6.01
C ALA A 38 -0.94 -20.26 7.13
N ASP A 39 0.08 -20.99 7.61
CA ASP A 39 1.00 -20.51 8.64
C ASP A 39 1.87 -19.35 8.14
N GLU A 40 2.39 -19.41 6.91
CA GLU A 40 3.11 -18.30 6.28
C GLU A 40 2.26 -17.02 6.20
N VAL A 41 1.01 -17.16 5.72
CA VAL A 41 0.06 -16.05 5.60
C VAL A 41 -0.26 -15.44 6.97
N GLN A 42 -0.36 -16.27 8.00
CA GLN A 42 -0.60 -15.79 9.35
C GLN A 42 0.63 -15.03 9.91
N GLY A 43 1.85 -15.48 9.61
CA GLY A 43 3.08 -14.75 9.91
C GLY A 43 3.08 -13.35 9.30
N TRP A 44 2.75 -13.24 8.01
CA TRP A 44 2.65 -11.94 7.33
C TRP A 44 1.60 -11.02 7.94
N ARG A 45 0.46 -11.55 8.38
CA ARG A 45 -0.57 -10.76 9.07
C ARG A 45 -0.07 -10.20 10.40
N GLN A 46 0.68 -11.00 11.17
CA GLN A 46 1.29 -10.58 12.43
C GLN A 46 2.36 -9.50 12.19
N ASP A 47 3.24 -9.70 11.21
CA ASP A 47 4.26 -8.73 10.84
C ASP A 47 3.63 -7.41 10.41
N ALA A 48 2.61 -7.44 9.55
CA ALA A 48 1.87 -6.25 9.13
C ALA A 48 1.19 -5.55 10.31
N GLN A 49 0.62 -6.31 11.26
CA GLN A 49 0.01 -5.75 12.47
C GLN A 49 1.07 -5.12 13.40
N GLN A 50 2.23 -5.75 13.55
CA GLN A 50 3.34 -5.22 14.33
C GLN A 50 3.89 -3.93 13.69
N LEU A 51 4.08 -3.90 12.38
CA LEU A 51 4.46 -2.69 11.66
C LEU A 51 3.42 -1.59 11.87
N ARG A 52 2.12 -1.89 11.73
CA ARG A 52 1.06 -0.93 12.01
C ARG A 52 1.13 -0.43 13.44
N ALA A 53 1.35 -1.28 14.43
CA ALA A 53 1.45 -0.87 15.84
C ALA A 53 2.68 0.01 16.10
N LEU A 54 3.84 -0.33 15.51
CA LEU A 54 5.07 0.47 15.62
C LEU A 54 4.93 1.84 14.95
N LEU A 55 4.25 1.89 13.79
CA LEU A 55 4.00 3.13 13.05
C LEU A 55 2.75 3.89 13.50
N ALA A 56 1.88 3.29 14.32
CA ALA A 56 0.66 3.93 14.84
C ALA A 56 0.95 4.96 15.94
N GLY A 57 2.21 5.10 16.37
CA GLY A 57 2.66 6.21 17.19
C GLY A 57 2.54 7.56 16.48
N ASP A 58 3.09 8.61 17.11
CA ASP A 58 3.06 10.01 16.66
C ASP A 58 3.83 10.22 15.33
N LEU A 59 3.29 9.67 14.25
CA LEU A 59 3.48 10.20 12.90
C LEU A 59 2.79 11.56 12.90
N ALA A 60 3.42 12.53 13.55
CA ALA A 60 3.03 13.92 13.47
C ALA A 60 2.85 14.22 12.00
N VAL A 61 1.64 14.60 11.60
CA VAL A 61 1.34 14.99 10.24
C VAL A 61 2.31 16.10 9.90
N ALA A 62 3.35 15.79 9.14
CA ALA A 62 4.37 16.77 8.83
C ALA A 62 3.66 17.85 8.01
N PRO A 63 3.49 19.08 8.55
CA PRO A 63 2.72 20.11 7.86
C PRO A 63 3.39 20.50 6.53
N GLU A 64 4.67 20.18 6.37
CA GLU A 64 5.40 20.28 5.11
C GLU A 64 4.82 19.40 3.99
N LEU A 65 4.21 18.27 4.34
CA LEU A 65 3.59 17.29 3.44
C LEU A 65 2.12 17.59 3.15
N ASP A 66 1.58 18.74 3.56
CA ASP A 66 0.25 19.18 3.15
C ASP A 66 0.19 19.24 1.60
N PRO A 67 -0.70 18.47 0.94
CA PRO A 67 -0.81 18.42 -0.51
C PRO A 67 -1.04 19.80 -1.15
N VAL A 68 -1.72 20.71 -0.46
CA VAL A 68 -1.98 22.08 -0.94
C VAL A 68 -0.68 22.89 -0.91
N LEU A 69 0.06 22.84 0.20
CA LEU A 69 1.32 23.56 0.36
C LEU A 69 2.41 23.03 -0.60
N VAL A 70 2.50 21.71 -0.78
CA VAL A 70 3.44 21.08 -1.73
C VAL A 70 3.19 21.55 -3.16
N ARG A 71 1.92 21.55 -3.62
CA ARG A 71 1.56 22.01 -4.97
C ARG A 71 1.84 23.50 -5.16
N GLY A 72 1.55 24.33 -4.15
CA GLY A 72 1.87 25.76 -4.17
C GLY A 72 3.36 26.01 -4.38
N ARG A 73 4.21 25.40 -3.54
CA ARG A 73 5.68 25.52 -3.64
C ARG A 73 6.21 25.03 -4.99
N ALA A 74 5.65 23.95 -5.55
CA ALA A 74 6.05 23.44 -6.86
C ALA A 74 5.73 24.43 -8.00
N ARG A 75 4.56 25.07 -7.95
CA ARG A 75 4.13 26.08 -8.93
C ARG A 75 5.03 27.32 -8.87
N ASP A 76 5.33 27.82 -7.68
CA ASP A 76 6.18 29.00 -7.49
C ASP A 76 7.61 28.77 -8.01
N ARG A 77 8.18 27.59 -7.73
CA ARG A 77 9.49 27.20 -8.27
C ARG A 77 9.48 27.17 -9.80
N ARG A 78 8.41 26.67 -10.43
CA ARG A 78 8.28 26.66 -11.89
C ARG A 78 8.21 28.07 -12.46
N LEU A 79 7.42 28.97 -11.87
CA LEU A 79 7.31 30.35 -12.31
C LEU A 79 8.64 31.10 -12.20
N ARG A 80 9.37 30.93 -11.08
CA ARG A 80 10.71 31.53 -10.91
C ARG A 80 11.71 31.05 -11.94
N ARG A 81 11.72 29.75 -12.25
CA ARG A 81 12.61 29.18 -13.29
C ARG A 81 12.29 29.76 -14.67
N VAL A 82 11.02 29.89 -15.02
CA VAL A 82 10.60 30.50 -16.29
C VAL A 82 11.00 31.98 -16.34
N ALA A 83 10.78 32.73 -15.26
CA ALA A 83 11.20 34.13 -15.19
C ALA A 83 12.72 34.31 -15.30
N MET A 84 13.51 33.45 -14.63
CA MET A 84 14.97 33.44 -14.77
C MET A 84 15.41 33.12 -16.21
N ALA A 85 14.78 32.14 -16.86
CA ALA A 85 15.08 31.81 -18.25
C ALA A 85 14.72 32.98 -19.20
N ALA A 86 13.58 33.64 -18.96
CA ALA A 86 13.17 34.81 -19.73
C ALA A 86 14.10 36.02 -19.54
N ALA A 87 14.76 36.15 -18.39
CA ALA A 87 15.70 37.24 -18.12
C ALA A 87 17.06 37.10 -18.84
N ILE A 88 17.33 35.95 -19.46
CA ILE A 88 18.56 35.68 -20.23
C ILE A 88 18.34 35.88 -21.75
N VAL A 89 17.10 36.17 -22.17
CA VAL A 89 16.72 36.45 -23.57
C VAL A 89 16.76 37.94 -23.87
#